data_AF-A0A7C5MHI3-F1
#
_entry.id   AF-A0A7C5MHI3-F1
#
_cell.length_a   1.000
_cell.length_b   1.000
_cell.length_c   1.000
_cell.angle_alpha   90.00
_cell.angle_beta   90.00
_cell.angle_gamma   90.00
#
_symmetry.space_group_name_H-M   'P 1'
#
loop_
_entity.id
_entity.type
_entity.pdbx_description
1 polymer ?
#
loop_
_entity_poly.entity_id
_entity_poly.type
_entity_poly.pdbx_seq_one_letter_code
_entity_poly.pdbx_strand_id
1 'polypeptide(L)' 'MSSTSRRSFLGAGLAGPALASVRPEARALPQARGPAQEYKFTYGTLGKTGLRVTRMAFGCMTTSDPSVIERAADMGINFF' A
#
# COMPACT_ATOMS: atom_id res chain seq x y z
N MET A 1 -17.04 17.81 25.58
CA MET A 1 -16.77 16.40 25.22
C MET A 1 -17.84 15.98 24.22
N SER A 2 -17.54 15.99 22.92
CA SER A 2 -18.56 15.77 21.88
C SER A 2 -18.91 14.28 21.79
N SER A 3 -20.14 13.92 22.18
CA SER A 3 -20.64 12.54 22.12
C SER A 3 -20.95 12.16 20.68
N THR A 4 -19.97 11.57 20.03
CA THR A 4 -20.10 11.00 18.68
C THR A 4 -20.89 9.69 18.80
N SER A 5 -22.21 9.75 18.58
CA SER A 5 -23.12 8.60 18.75
C SER A 5 -23.12 7.70 17.51
N ARG A 6 -22.80 6.42 17.70
CA ARG A 6 -22.81 5.36 16.66
C ARG A 6 -24.13 5.29 15.87
N ARG A 7 -25.25 5.69 16.50
CA ARG A 7 -26.57 5.70 15.87
C ARG A 7 -26.72 6.78 14.79
N SER A 8 -26.05 7.93 14.93
CA SER A 8 -26.01 8.95 13.87
C SER A 8 -25.19 8.49 12.66
N PHE A 9 -24.12 7.72 12.86
CA PHE A 9 -23.32 7.18 11.76
C PHE A 9 -24.09 6.13 10.94
N LEU A 10 -24.84 5.25 11.62
CA LEU A 10 -25.65 4.24 10.95
C LEU A 10 -26.86 4.85 10.22
N GLY A 11 -27.48 5.89 10.79
CA GLY A 11 -28.55 6.63 10.11
C GLY A 11 -28.07 7.35 8.84
N ALA A 12 -26.85 7.89 8.86
CA ALA A 12 -26.25 8.54 7.69
C ALA A 12 -25.92 7.56 6.54
N GLY A 13 -25.75 6.26 6.83
CA GLY A 13 -25.47 5.23 5.81
C GLY A 13 -26.70 4.71 5.07
N LEU A 14 -27.90 4.94 5.58
CA LEU A 14 -29.16 4.44 4.99
C LEU A 14 -29.79 5.38 3.95
N ALA A 15 -29.27 6.60 3.79
CA ALA A 15 -29.85 7.64 2.94
C ALA A 15 -29.28 7.72 1.51
N GLY A 16 -28.56 6.71 1.02
CA GLY A 16 -28.13 6.72 -0.39
C GLY A 16 -27.59 5.40 -0.89
N PRO A 17 -28.38 4.67 -1.69
CA PRO A 17 -27.95 4.46 -3.07
C PRO A 17 -29.15 4.45 -4.03
N ALA A 18 -29.49 5.61 -4.61
CA ALA A 18 -30.43 5.72 -5.74
C ALA A 18 -29.73 6.13 -7.05
N LEU A 19 -28.43 5.85 -7.18
CA LEU A 19 -27.65 6.08 -8.41
C LEU A 19 -26.76 4.85 -8.69
N ALA A 20 -27.40 3.70 -8.94
CA ALA A 20 -26.72 2.44 -9.24
C ALA A 20 -26.70 2.09 -10.75
N SER A 21 -26.77 3.09 -11.64
CA SER A 21 -26.82 2.89 -13.09
C SER A 21 -25.80 3.73 -13.87
N VAL A 22 -24.60 3.91 -13.32
CA VAL A 22 -23.44 4.36 -14.11
C VAL A 22 -22.43 3.23 -14.10
N ARG A 23 -22.17 2.65 -15.28
CA ARG A 23 -21.05 1.73 -15.48
C ARG A 23 -19.79 2.44 -15.00
N PRO A 24 -18.98 1.85 -14.11
CA PRO A 24 -17.66 2.40 -13.87
C PRO A 24 -16.87 2.15 -15.14
N GLU A 25 -16.77 3.18 -15.99
CA GLU A 25 -15.62 3.28 -16.88
C GLU A 25 -14.39 3.13 -15.97
N ALA A 26 -13.48 2.24 -16.33
CA ALA A 26 -12.28 1.98 -15.58
C ALA A 26 -11.46 3.27 -15.52
N ARG A 27 -11.74 4.09 -14.50
CA ARG A 27 -10.98 5.30 -14.22
C ARG A 27 -9.59 4.83 -13.87
N ALA A 28 -8.67 4.97 -14.81
CA ALA A 28 -7.26 4.88 -14.53
C ALA A 28 -6.98 5.86 -13.39
N LEU A 29 -6.81 5.33 -12.17
CA LEU A 29 -6.36 6.11 -11.05
C LEU A 29 -5.02 6.72 -11.48
N PRO A 30 -4.83 8.04 -11.37
CA PRO A 30 -3.52 8.62 -11.61
C PRO A 30 -2.54 7.90 -10.70
N GLN A 31 -1.62 7.13 -11.28
CA GLN A 31 -0.47 6.65 -10.53
C GLN A 31 0.29 7.90 -10.12
N ALA A 32 0.13 8.28 -8.85
CA ALA A 32 0.86 9.40 -8.29
C ALA A 32 2.35 9.02 -8.26
N ARG A 33 3.06 9.29 -9.36
CA ARG A 33 4.51 9.45 -9.36
C ARG A 33 4.79 10.75 -8.61
N GLY A 34 4.72 10.67 -7.29
CA GLY A 34 5.31 11.68 -6.41
C GLY A 34 6.81 11.80 -6.71
N PRO A 35 7.45 12.90 -6.30
CA PRO A 35 8.89 13.07 -6.47
C PRO A 35 9.63 11.83 -5.92
N ALA A 36 10.71 11.43 -6.57
CA ALA A 36 11.52 10.29 -6.16
C ALA A 36 11.96 10.47 -4.70
N GLN A 37 11.25 9.81 -3.79
CA GLN A 37 11.54 9.87 -2.37
C GLN A 37 12.78 9.04 -2.13
N GLU A 38 13.81 9.65 -1.56
CA GLU A 38 15.02 8.94 -1.19
C GLU A 38 14.72 8.08 0.05
N TYR A 39 14.75 6.76 -0.11
CA TYR A 39 14.52 5.81 0.97
C TYR A 39 15.87 5.41 1.58
N LYS A 40 16.07 5.72 2.87
CA LYS A 40 17.28 5.31 3.61
C LYS A 40 17.03 4.00 4.32
N PHE A 41 17.58 2.90 3.79
CA PHE A 41 17.52 1.59 4.43
C PHE A 41 18.73 1.33 5.32
N THR A 42 18.49 0.67 6.44
CA THR A 42 19.55 0.11 7.29
C THR A 42 19.90 -1.29 6.79
N TYR A 43 21.20 -1.59 6.69
CA TYR A 43 21.70 -2.89 6.25
C TYR A 43 22.25 -3.70 7.42
N GLY A 44 22.17 -5.02 7.32
CA GLY A 44 22.74 -5.96 8.29
C GLY A 44 23.16 -7.28 7.64
N THR A 45 24.02 -8.03 8.30
CA THR A 45 24.44 -9.35 7.83
C THR A 45 23.38 -10.40 8.17
N LEU A 46 22.98 -11.21 7.20
CA LEU A 46 22.03 -12.29 7.38
C LEU A 46 22.71 -13.46 8.12
N GLY A 47 22.55 -13.49 9.44
CA GLY A 47 23.14 -14.54 10.29
C GLY A 47 24.65 -14.65 10.09
N LYS A 48 25.13 -15.87 9.85
CA LYS A 48 26.56 -16.17 9.60
C LYS A 48 26.91 -16.27 8.10
N THR A 49 25.98 -15.93 7.21
CA THR A 49 26.15 -16.14 5.76
C THR A 49 27.08 -15.12 5.11
N GLY A 50 27.32 -13.98 5.76
CA GLY A 50 28.08 -12.87 5.18
C GLY A 50 27.28 -12.00 4.19
N LEU A 51 26.03 -12.37 3.87
CA LEU A 51 25.19 -11.59 2.98
C LEU A 51 24.67 -10.33 3.67
N ARG A 52 24.93 -9.15 3.09
CA ARG A 52 24.36 -7.88 3.55
C ARG A 52 22.98 -7.66 2.94
N VAL A 53 21.95 -7.67 3.79
CA VAL A 53 20.56 -7.46 3.41
C VAL A 53 20.01 -6.20 4.05
N THR A 54 18.96 -5.62 3.45
CA THR A 54 18.14 -4.60 4.08
C THR A 54 17.46 -5.19 5.31
N ARG A 55 17.36 -4.41 6.39
CA ARG A 55 16.65 -4.85 7.61
C ARG A 55 15.15 -5.06 7.41
N MET A 56 14.61 -4.45 6.35
CA MET A 56 13.26 -4.70 5.87
C MET A 56 13.34 -5.55 4.61
N ALA A 57 12.49 -6.59 4.54
CA ALA A 57 12.37 -7.49 3.41
C ALA A 57 10.95 -7.44 2.84
N PHE A 58 10.77 -7.87 1.60
CA PHE A 58 9.46 -7.91 0.94
C PHE A 58 8.97 -9.35 0.80
N GLY A 59 7.91 -9.76 1.50
CA GLY A 59 7.36 -11.11 1.35
C GLY A 59 6.47 -11.27 0.11
N CYS A 60 6.77 -12.25 -0.74
CA CYS A 60 6.09 -12.45 -2.03
C CYS A 60 4.86 -13.38 -2.02
N MET A 61 4.51 -14.03 -0.90
CA MET A 61 3.56 -15.16 -0.86
C MET A 61 2.19 -14.86 -1.50
N THR A 62 1.64 -13.67 -1.28
CA THR A 62 0.30 -13.29 -1.74
C THR A 62 0.31 -12.14 -2.74
N THR A 63 1.51 -11.73 -3.19
CA THR A 63 1.66 -10.61 -4.11
C THR A 63 1.19 -11.02 -5.50
N SER A 64 0.06 -10.47 -5.94
CA SER A 64 -0.51 -10.70 -7.27
C SER A 64 -0.01 -9.71 -8.32
N ASP A 65 0.33 -8.49 -7.89
CA ASP A 65 0.78 -7.42 -8.77
C ASP A 65 2.32 -7.34 -8.79
N PRO A 66 2.98 -7.63 -9.93
CA PRO A 66 4.43 -7.60 -10.04
C PRO A 66 5.01 -6.18 -9.86
N SER A 67 4.25 -5.12 -10.14
CA SER A 67 4.73 -3.74 -10.03
C SER A 67 5.10 -3.35 -8.59
N VAL A 68 4.55 -4.05 -7.60
CA VAL A 68 4.89 -3.84 -6.18
C VAL A 68 6.31 -4.36 -5.88
N ILE A 69 6.71 -5.47 -6.50
CA ILE A 69 8.06 -6.04 -6.37
C ILE A 69 9.07 -5.12 -7.07
N GLU A 70 8.74 -4.66 -8.28
CA GLU A 70 9.55 -3.70 -9.03
C GLU A 70 9.75 -2.42 -8.20
N ARG A 71 8.67 -1.88 -7.62
CA ARG A 71 8.77 -0.71 -6.76
C ARG A 71 9.64 -0.97 -5.53
N ALA A 72 9.53 -2.14 -4.90
CA ALA A 72 10.38 -2.50 -3.76
C ALA A 72 11.87 -2.57 -4.13
N ALA A 73 12.20 -3.13 -5.29
CA ALA A 73 13.55 -3.17 -5.82
C ALA A 73 14.06 -1.75 -6.16
N ASP A 74 13.26 -0.91 -6.81
CA ASP A 74 13.58 0.48 -7.14
C ASP A 74 13.87 1.32 -5.88
N MET A 75 13.19 1.02 -4.76
CA MET A 75 13.45 1.67 -3.49
C MET A 75 14.81 1.28 -2.90
N GLY A 76 15.31 0.07 -3.21
CA GLY A 76 16.58 -0.46 -2.70
C GLY A 76 16.45 -1.64 -1.73
N ILE A 77 15.25 -2.26 -1.63
CA ILE A 77 15.08 -3.53 -0.90
C ILE A 77 15.79 -4.64 -1.69
N ASN A 78 16.59 -5.45 -1.00
CA ASN A 78 17.42 -6.48 -1.63
C ASN A 78 17.17 -7.89 -1.10
N PHE A 79 16.14 -8.07 -0.27
CA PHE A 79 15.73 -9.37 0.25
C PHE A 79 14.21 -9.54 0.13
N PHE A 80 13.79 -10.65 -0.50
CA PHE A 80 12.43 -10.94 -0.93
C PHE A 80 12.05 -12.38 -0.57
#